data_AF-A0A9E5DWR0-F1
#
_entry.id   AF-A0A9E5DWR0-F1
#
_cell.length_a   1.000
_cell.length_b   1.000
_cell.length_c   1.000
_cell.angle_alpha   90.00
_cell.angle_beta   90.00
_cell.angle_gamma   90.00
#
_symmetry.space_group_name_H-M   'P 1'
#
loop_
_entity.id
_entity.type
_entity.pdbx_description
1 polymer ?
#
loop_
_entity_poly.entity_id
_entity_poly.type
_entity_poly.pdbx_seq_one_letter_code
_entity_poly.pdbx_strand_id
1 'polypeptide(L)'
;MDKSNLYAISAVLAVSGFVVGKLDAASRAPSSAVAAAPMAAAAVVAQGANSAATTAAPAAAAEAVRVEPAAAAPPPAAPVAEAPKAPSLLDSQSDEGAGKGVDMTKLGVSPKGNASAYIGVKDPLVVVNVYSDFQCPVCKRSGDPIKQLAADFPGKVKVYFRNNALAMHGRSKPAALAAFAAKNQGKFWQYHDKLFQTGQLDDGSLEQAAKDLGLNMDQWKKDLADPANSARLDQEAKWAEEMGATGTPGFFVNGLRQVGWGSYMALKSMVAGEIAKAEEVLAQGAPKGEIVKRRVMAGASQNPKGEGEKAIAADTWAKNLTAD
;
A
#
# COMPACT_ATOMS: atom_id res chain seq x y z
N MET A 1 -49.32 18.52 32.71
CA MET A 1 -47.90 18.16 32.49
C MET A 1 -47.26 19.34 31.79
N ASP A 2 -46.11 19.78 32.29
CA ASP A 2 -45.64 21.17 32.12
C ASP A 2 -44.43 21.30 31.19
N LYS A 3 -44.07 22.54 30.84
CA LYS A 3 -43.02 22.92 29.91
C LYS A 3 -41.76 23.43 30.62
N SER A 4 -40.64 23.34 29.88
CA SER A 4 -39.43 24.14 30.07
C SER A 4 -38.51 23.77 31.24
N ASN A 5 -37.21 23.74 30.96
CA ASN A 5 -36.19 24.10 31.95
C ASN A 5 -34.95 24.67 31.23
N LEU A 6 -34.70 25.97 31.37
CA LEU A 6 -33.47 26.65 30.92
C LEU A 6 -32.77 27.23 32.15
N TYR A 7 -31.55 26.78 32.45
CA TYR A 7 -30.52 27.47 33.24
C TYR A 7 -29.17 26.75 33.01
N ALA A 8 -28.00 27.37 33.07
CA ALA A 8 -27.57 28.74 32.76
C ALA A 8 -26.04 28.72 32.55
N ILE A 9 -25.49 29.62 31.72
CA ILE A 9 -24.04 29.71 31.51
C ILE A 9 -23.48 30.89 32.32
N SER A 10 -22.66 30.59 33.33
CA SER A 10 -21.92 31.59 34.09
C SER A 10 -20.52 31.77 33.51
N ALA A 11 -20.16 33.00 33.15
CA ALA A 11 -18.80 33.35 32.75
C ALA A 11 -17.92 33.69 33.96
N VAL A 12 -16.63 33.37 33.89
CA VAL A 12 -15.61 33.84 34.84
C VAL A 12 -14.47 34.47 34.04
N LEU A 13 -14.22 35.75 34.30
CA LEU A 13 -13.04 36.47 33.81
C LEU A 13 -11.94 36.39 34.87
N ALA A 14 -10.70 36.10 34.45
CA ALA A 14 -9.51 36.26 35.27
C ALA A 14 -8.41 36.92 34.42
N VAL A 15 -7.96 38.11 34.83
CA VAL A 15 -6.93 38.89 34.13
C VAL A 15 -5.74 39.11 35.05
N SER A 16 -4.62 38.47 34.73
CA SER A 16 -3.25 38.69 35.21
C SER A 16 -2.34 37.79 34.37
N GLY A 17 -1.11 38.15 33.99
CA GLY A 17 -0.33 39.35 34.27
C GLY A 17 1.12 39.00 33.95
N PHE A 18 1.58 39.28 32.73
CA PHE A 18 2.82 38.69 32.21
C PHE A 18 4.03 39.59 32.47
N VAL A 19 5.00 39.09 33.24
CA VAL A 19 6.26 39.79 33.55
C VAL A 19 7.43 39.04 32.91
N VAL A 20 8.36 39.79 32.31
CA VAL A 20 9.50 39.24 31.57
C VAL A 20 10.62 38.81 32.51
N GLY A 21 11.14 37.59 32.33
CA GLY A 21 12.38 37.10 32.95
C GLY A 21 13.26 36.39 31.92
N LYS A 22 14.53 36.82 31.80
CA LYS A 22 15.55 36.13 30.99
C LYS A 22 16.09 34.91 31.72
N LEU A 23 16.50 33.88 30.98
CA LEU A 23 17.43 32.85 31.45
C LEU A 23 18.24 32.34 30.25
N ASP A 24 19.57 32.39 30.37
CA ASP A 24 20.52 32.01 29.31
C ASP A 24 21.20 30.65 29.58
N ALA A 25 21.59 30.00 28.50
CA ALA A 25 22.71 29.04 28.37
C ALA A 25 22.82 27.78 29.29
N ALA A 26 22.53 26.63 28.67
CA ALA A 26 23.40 25.44 28.57
C ALA A 26 23.88 24.65 29.82
N SER A 27 23.56 23.34 29.87
CA SER A 27 24.47 22.25 29.39
C SER A 27 24.25 20.85 30.04
N ARG A 28 24.62 19.80 29.27
CA ARG A 28 25.06 18.42 29.67
C ARG A 28 24.25 17.57 30.67
N ALA A 29 23.78 16.43 30.16
CA ALA A 29 23.63 15.14 30.86
C ALA A 29 24.93 14.27 30.65
N PRO A 30 25.09 12.99 31.08
CA PRO A 30 24.10 12.06 31.69
C PRO A 30 24.63 11.14 32.83
N SER A 31 23.81 10.13 33.21
CA SER A 31 24.14 8.91 33.99
C SER A 31 24.45 9.10 35.49
N SER A 32 24.08 8.19 36.41
CA SER A 32 23.81 6.74 36.30
C SER A 32 22.85 6.22 37.40
N ALA A 33 22.30 5.01 37.24
CA ALA A 33 21.59 4.27 38.30
C ALA A 33 22.04 2.80 38.35
N VAL A 34 22.00 2.18 39.54
CA VAL A 34 22.69 0.90 39.86
C VAL A 34 21.72 -0.30 39.82
N ALA A 35 22.25 -1.49 39.49
CA ALA A 35 21.51 -2.76 39.50
C ALA A 35 22.01 -3.72 40.59
N ALA A 36 21.08 -4.46 41.22
CA ALA A 36 21.38 -5.66 42.02
C ALA A 36 20.12 -6.55 42.18
N ALA A 37 20.35 -7.85 42.37
CA ALA A 37 19.41 -8.91 42.75
C ALA A 37 20.20 -9.88 43.69
N PRO A 38 19.86 -11.16 43.96
CA PRO A 38 18.63 -11.95 43.71
C PRO A 38 18.17 -12.81 44.93
N MET A 39 17.19 -13.72 44.73
CA MET A 39 17.22 -15.18 45.09
C MET A 39 15.91 -15.79 45.62
N ALA A 40 15.43 -16.79 44.86
CA ALA A 40 14.86 -18.11 45.21
C ALA A 40 14.06 -18.38 46.51
N ALA A 41 12.98 -19.16 46.35
CA ALA A 41 12.38 -20.05 47.36
C ALA A 41 11.99 -21.39 46.70
N ALA A 42 11.88 -22.47 47.49
CA ALA A 42 11.64 -23.85 47.01
C ALA A 42 10.43 -24.53 47.71
N ALA A 43 10.05 -25.74 47.27
CA ALA A 43 8.73 -26.34 47.52
C ALA A 43 8.74 -27.65 48.36
N VAL A 44 7.55 -28.04 48.84
CA VAL A 44 7.16 -29.30 49.51
C VAL A 44 5.70 -29.57 49.02
N VAL A 45 5.31 -30.67 48.34
CA VAL A 45 5.22 -32.10 48.73
C VAL A 45 4.17 -32.30 49.86
N ALA A 46 3.25 -33.28 49.93
CA ALA A 46 2.95 -34.59 49.28
C ALA A 46 1.39 -34.79 49.27
N GLN A 47 0.69 -35.84 48.79
CA GLN A 47 0.93 -37.11 48.04
C GLN A 47 -0.44 -37.61 47.49
N GLY A 48 -0.52 -38.75 46.75
CA GLY A 48 -1.82 -39.37 46.38
C GLY A 48 -1.80 -40.45 45.29
N ALA A 49 -1.32 -41.66 45.61
CA ALA A 49 -1.34 -42.88 44.76
C ALA A 49 -2.64 -43.72 45.00
N ASN A 50 -2.95 -44.87 44.39
CA ASN A 50 -2.80 -45.55 43.08
C ASN A 50 -3.54 -46.94 43.26
N SER A 51 -3.96 -47.82 42.34
CA SER A 51 -3.76 -48.06 40.89
C SER A 51 -4.99 -48.80 40.30
N ALA A 52 -4.95 -49.19 39.02
CA ALA A 52 -5.95 -50.05 38.35
C ALA A 52 -5.50 -51.52 38.21
N ALA A 53 -6.44 -52.45 37.97
CA ALA A 53 -6.16 -53.84 37.56
C ALA A 53 -7.30 -54.44 36.68
N THR A 54 -6.90 -55.21 35.66
CA THR A 54 -7.73 -55.73 34.54
C THR A 54 -8.23 -57.17 34.77
N THR A 55 -9.35 -57.60 34.15
CA THR A 55 -9.41 -58.95 33.51
C THR A 55 -10.62 -59.17 32.57
N ALA A 56 -10.33 -59.82 31.43
CA ALA A 56 -11.16 -60.72 30.59
C ALA A 56 -12.58 -60.35 30.08
N ALA A 57 -12.84 -60.72 28.81
CA ALA A 57 -14.17 -60.86 28.20
C ALA A 57 -14.53 -62.36 28.00
N PRO A 58 -15.77 -62.71 27.61
CA PRO A 58 -15.96 -63.04 26.19
C PRO A 58 -17.36 -62.77 25.56
N ALA A 59 -17.35 -62.69 24.23
CA ALA A 59 -18.35 -63.13 23.22
C ALA A 59 -19.89 -62.97 23.41
N ALA A 60 -20.46 -62.22 22.45
CA ALA A 60 -21.61 -62.57 21.60
C ALA A 60 -23.06 -62.71 22.17
N ALA A 61 -23.89 -61.72 21.81
CA ALA A 61 -25.25 -61.92 21.28
C ALA A 61 -25.62 -60.72 20.39
N ALA A 62 -26.65 -60.84 19.54
CA ALA A 62 -27.15 -59.74 18.71
C ALA A 62 -28.69 -59.65 18.80
N GLU A 63 -29.22 -58.45 19.00
CA GLU A 63 -30.65 -58.15 18.87
C GLU A 63 -30.86 -56.82 18.14
N ALA A 64 -31.97 -56.73 17.41
CA ALA A 64 -32.27 -55.58 16.54
C ALA A 64 -33.22 -54.59 17.23
N VAL A 65 -32.84 -53.31 17.26
CA VAL A 65 -33.71 -52.24 17.73
C VAL A 65 -34.45 -51.58 16.56
N ARG A 66 -35.75 -51.35 16.77
CA ARG A 66 -36.74 -50.88 15.81
C ARG A 66 -36.56 -49.39 15.50
N VAL A 67 -36.64 -49.03 14.21
CA VAL A 67 -36.60 -47.63 13.76
C VAL A 67 -38.00 -47.01 13.84
N GLU A 68 -38.12 -45.83 14.46
CA GLU A 68 -39.29 -44.96 14.34
C GLU A 68 -39.14 -44.01 13.13
N PRO A 69 -40.23 -43.65 12.43
CA PRO A 69 -40.18 -42.74 11.29
C PRO A 69 -39.94 -41.30 11.76
N ALA A 70 -38.95 -40.62 11.16
CA ALA A 70 -38.66 -39.23 11.46
C ALA A 70 -39.80 -38.29 11.01
N ALA A 71 -40.17 -37.34 11.86
CA ALA A 71 -41.05 -36.23 11.48
C ALA A 71 -40.37 -35.32 10.45
N ALA A 72 -41.13 -34.83 9.47
CA ALA A 72 -40.61 -34.01 8.40
C ALA A 72 -40.11 -32.64 8.92
N ALA A 73 -38.91 -32.24 8.52
CA ALA A 73 -38.35 -30.94 8.86
C ALA A 73 -39.05 -29.81 8.06
N PRO A 74 -39.14 -28.58 8.59
CA PRO A 74 -39.64 -27.43 7.84
C PRO A 74 -38.71 -27.10 6.67
N PRO A 75 -39.22 -26.47 5.58
CA PRO A 75 -38.41 -26.09 4.43
C PRO A 75 -37.32 -25.06 4.82
N PRO A 76 -36.15 -25.08 4.17
CA PRO A 76 -35.07 -24.15 4.47
C PRO A 76 -35.49 -22.70 4.17
N ALA A 77 -35.13 -21.78 5.06
CA ALA A 77 -35.29 -20.36 4.82
C ALA A 77 -34.44 -19.92 3.60
N ALA A 78 -34.97 -18.99 2.80
CA ALA A 78 -34.24 -18.45 1.66
C ALA A 78 -32.93 -17.77 2.12
N PRO A 79 -31.83 -17.87 1.33
CA PRO A 79 -30.55 -17.32 1.73
C PRO A 79 -30.60 -15.80 1.82
N VAL A 80 -30.51 -15.28 3.05
CA VAL A 80 -30.30 -13.85 3.30
C VAL A 80 -28.90 -13.51 2.79
N ALA A 81 -28.78 -12.51 1.91
CA ALA A 81 -27.49 -12.13 1.34
C ALA A 81 -26.53 -11.68 2.44
N GLU A 82 -25.43 -12.42 2.61
CA GLU A 82 -24.43 -12.12 3.64
C GLU A 82 -23.68 -10.83 3.28
N ALA A 83 -23.62 -9.88 4.22
CA ALA A 83 -22.84 -8.67 4.04
C ALA A 83 -21.35 -9.02 3.89
N PRO A 84 -20.59 -8.33 3.02
CA PRO A 84 -19.21 -8.70 2.71
C PRO A 84 -18.33 -8.64 3.97
N LYS A 85 -17.93 -9.82 4.45
CA LYS A 85 -16.95 -9.96 5.53
C LYS A 85 -15.64 -9.29 5.14
N ALA A 86 -15.00 -8.63 6.10
CA ALA A 86 -13.61 -8.20 5.92
C ALA A 86 -12.72 -9.43 5.70
N PRO A 87 -11.78 -9.40 4.73
CA PRO A 87 -10.90 -10.53 4.45
C PRO A 87 -10.02 -10.86 5.66
N SER A 88 -9.70 -12.14 5.84
CA SER A 88 -8.82 -12.58 6.92
C SER A 88 -7.36 -12.17 6.66
N LEU A 89 -6.53 -12.28 7.70
CA LEU A 89 -5.08 -12.06 7.61
C LEU A 89 -4.36 -13.04 6.66
N LEU A 90 -5.01 -14.12 6.22
CA LEU A 90 -4.50 -15.07 5.22
C LEU A 90 -4.98 -14.70 3.81
N ASP A 91 -6.26 -14.34 3.63
CA ASP A 91 -6.78 -13.87 2.34
C ASP A 91 -6.02 -12.63 1.87
N SER A 92 -5.69 -11.73 2.81
CA SER A 92 -4.86 -10.54 2.60
C SER A 92 -3.36 -10.81 2.39
N GLN A 93 -2.92 -12.07 2.29
CA GLN A 93 -1.57 -12.45 1.84
C GLN A 93 -1.55 -13.04 0.43
N SER A 94 -2.71 -13.24 -0.20
CA SER A 94 -2.80 -13.81 -1.55
C SER A 94 -2.59 -12.75 -2.65
N ASP A 95 -1.73 -13.06 -3.62
CA ASP A 95 -1.69 -12.41 -4.93
C ASP A 95 -2.60 -13.14 -5.95
N GLU A 96 -3.58 -13.88 -5.44
CA GLU A 96 -4.56 -14.60 -6.28
C GLU A 96 -5.50 -13.61 -6.97
N GLY A 97 -5.81 -13.89 -8.24
CA GLY A 97 -6.52 -12.95 -9.12
C GLY A 97 -5.65 -11.81 -9.68
N ALA A 98 -4.35 -11.73 -9.36
CA ALA A 98 -3.50 -10.65 -9.86
C ALA A 98 -3.02 -10.83 -11.32
N GLY A 99 -3.83 -10.36 -12.27
CA GLY A 99 -3.31 -9.56 -13.38
C GLY A 99 -2.69 -10.24 -14.60
N LYS A 100 -2.57 -11.57 -14.67
CA LYS A 100 -2.14 -12.24 -15.91
C LYS A 100 -3.20 -12.11 -17.00
N GLY A 101 -2.89 -11.34 -18.05
CA GLY A 101 -3.75 -11.18 -19.22
C GLY A 101 -4.67 -9.95 -19.20
N VAL A 102 -4.39 -8.94 -18.35
CA VAL A 102 -5.08 -7.65 -18.41
C VAL A 102 -4.91 -7.01 -19.80
N ASP A 103 -6.02 -6.69 -20.45
CA ASP A 103 -6.01 -6.02 -21.75
C ASP A 103 -5.66 -4.53 -21.60
N MET A 104 -4.38 -4.25 -21.74
CA MET A 104 -3.81 -2.90 -21.66
C MET A 104 -4.35 -1.94 -22.74
N THR A 105 -5.02 -2.42 -23.80
CA THR A 105 -5.65 -1.53 -24.79
C THR A 105 -6.94 -0.89 -24.28
N LYS A 106 -7.56 -1.47 -23.25
CA LYS A 106 -8.76 -0.95 -22.58
C LYS A 106 -8.44 -0.01 -21.41
N LEU A 107 -7.17 0.10 -21.02
CA LEU A 107 -6.71 1.07 -20.02
C LEU A 107 -6.19 2.33 -20.72
N GLY A 108 -6.48 3.50 -20.15
CA GLY A 108 -5.72 4.70 -20.52
C GLY A 108 -4.24 4.50 -20.14
N VAL A 109 -3.33 4.93 -21.00
CA VAL A 109 -1.87 4.79 -20.80
C VAL A 109 -1.18 6.14 -20.91
N SER A 110 -0.02 6.26 -20.27
CA SER A 110 0.75 7.51 -20.20
C SER A 110 1.08 8.13 -21.58
N PRO A 111 1.00 9.47 -21.70
CA PRO A 111 1.44 10.19 -22.89
C PRO A 111 2.96 10.14 -23.07
N LYS A 112 3.43 10.46 -24.29
CA LYS A 112 4.85 10.66 -24.62
C LYS A 112 5.41 11.90 -23.92
N GLY A 113 6.74 11.97 -23.78
CA GLY A 113 7.42 13.11 -23.16
C GLY A 113 7.39 13.09 -21.62
N ASN A 114 7.68 14.26 -21.02
CA ASN A 114 8.18 14.42 -19.65
C ASN A 114 7.19 14.20 -18.49
N ALA A 115 5.98 13.68 -18.73
CA ALA A 115 5.12 13.17 -17.64
C ALA A 115 5.67 11.82 -17.11
N SER A 116 5.27 11.36 -15.92
CA SER A 116 5.51 10.01 -15.43
C SER A 116 4.75 8.98 -16.26
N ALA A 117 5.14 7.72 -16.13
CA ALA A 117 4.35 6.62 -16.63
C ALA A 117 3.10 6.43 -15.77
N TYR A 118 1.95 6.15 -16.40
CA TYR A 118 0.73 5.79 -15.70
C TYR A 118 -0.16 4.85 -16.53
N ILE A 119 -1.07 4.16 -15.84
CA ILE A 119 -2.25 3.51 -16.40
C ILE A 119 -3.54 3.96 -15.68
N GLY A 120 -4.69 3.73 -16.32
CA GLY A 120 -6.00 4.12 -15.80
C GLY A 120 -6.48 5.45 -16.38
N VAL A 121 -7.33 6.17 -15.65
CA VAL A 121 -8.00 7.36 -16.18
C VAL A 121 -7.21 8.65 -15.99
N LYS A 122 -7.41 9.62 -16.90
CA LYS A 122 -6.80 10.95 -16.80
C LYS A 122 -7.23 11.71 -15.55
N ASP A 123 -8.54 11.67 -15.25
CA ASP A 123 -9.20 12.44 -14.18
C ASP A 123 -9.79 11.48 -13.12
N PRO A 124 -8.96 10.89 -12.24
CA PRO A 124 -9.37 9.87 -11.26
C PRO A 124 -10.03 10.46 -10.01
N LEU A 125 -10.58 9.57 -9.19
CA LEU A 125 -10.92 9.81 -7.78
C LEU A 125 -9.80 9.34 -6.84
N VAL A 126 -9.02 8.34 -7.26
CA VAL A 126 -7.86 7.82 -6.53
C VAL A 126 -6.62 7.78 -7.41
N VAL A 127 -5.52 8.37 -6.94
CA VAL A 127 -4.18 8.12 -7.48
C VAL A 127 -3.46 7.09 -6.63
N VAL A 128 -2.80 6.15 -7.31
CA VAL A 128 -1.88 5.19 -6.70
C VAL A 128 -0.49 5.48 -7.27
N ASN A 129 0.47 5.91 -6.45
CA ASN A 129 1.86 6.04 -6.87
C ASN A 129 2.62 4.78 -6.48
N VAL A 130 3.37 4.22 -7.43
CA VAL A 130 4.17 3.00 -7.27
C VAL A 130 5.63 3.37 -7.53
N TYR A 131 6.39 3.59 -6.46
CA TYR A 131 7.83 3.82 -6.52
C TYR A 131 8.53 2.47 -6.65
N SER A 132 9.21 2.27 -7.78
CA SER A 132 9.62 0.96 -8.27
C SER A 132 11.00 0.99 -8.92
N ASP A 133 11.64 -0.18 -8.94
CA ASP A 133 13.00 -0.40 -9.40
C ASP A 133 13.05 -1.68 -10.24
N PHE A 134 13.58 -1.61 -11.46
CA PHE A 134 13.58 -2.73 -12.41
C PHE A 134 14.47 -3.91 -11.99
N GLN A 135 15.48 -3.67 -11.14
CA GLN A 135 16.38 -4.69 -10.61
C GLN A 135 15.85 -5.29 -9.28
N CYS A 136 14.89 -4.63 -8.61
CA CYS A 136 14.30 -5.12 -7.37
C CYS A 136 13.42 -6.38 -7.58
N PRO A 137 13.76 -7.54 -6.97
CA PRO A 137 12.97 -8.77 -7.12
C PRO A 137 11.54 -8.67 -6.60
N VAL A 138 11.27 -7.76 -5.66
CA VAL A 138 9.92 -7.53 -5.11
C VAL A 138 9.07 -6.69 -6.06
N CYS A 139 9.65 -5.73 -6.79
CA CYS A 139 8.91 -4.93 -7.77
C CYS A 139 8.36 -5.79 -8.92
N LYS A 140 9.10 -6.82 -9.34
CA LYS A 140 8.64 -7.84 -10.31
C LYS A 140 7.32 -8.50 -9.91
N ARG A 141 7.08 -8.71 -8.61
CA ARG A 141 5.82 -9.30 -8.10
C ARG A 141 4.64 -8.35 -8.23
N SER A 142 4.84 -7.04 -8.03
CA SER A 142 3.77 -6.04 -8.10
C SER A 142 3.33 -5.64 -9.51
N GLY A 143 4.09 -5.97 -10.55
CA GLY A 143 3.87 -5.49 -11.93
C GLY A 143 2.51 -5.88 -12.55
N ASP A 144 2.11 -7.14 -12.44
CA ASP A 144 0.78 -7.62 -12.87
C ASP A 144 -0.36 -7.13 -11.94
N PRO A 145 -0.25 -7.22 -10.59
CA PRO A 145 -1.21 -6.62 -9.66
C PRO A 145 -1.58 -5.15 -9.95
N ILE A 146 -0.62 -4.28 -10.28
CA ILE A 146 -0.93 -2.85 -10.53
C ILE A 146 -1.70 -2.63 -11.84
N LYS A 147 -1.56 -3.53 -12.82
CA LYS A 147 -2.38 -3.54 -14.05
C LYS A 147 -3.80 -3.99 -13.75
N GLN A 148 -3.98 -5.03 -12.92
CA GLN A 148 -5.30 -5.47 -12.46
C GLN A 148 -6.01 -4.38 -11.66
N LEU A 149 -5.28 -3.63 -10.82
CA LEU A 149 -5.84 -2.55 -9.99
C LEU A 149 -6.51 -1.44 -10.82
N ALA A 150 -5.97 -1.12 -12.00
CA ALA A 150 -6.56 -0.16 -12.92
C ALA A 150 -7.77 -0.74 -13.69
N ALA A 151 -7.80 -2.05 -13.91
CA ALA A 151 -8.89 -2.77 -14.59
C ALA A 151 -10.09 -3.06 -13.66
N ASP A 152 -9.85 -3.29 -12.36
CA ASP A 152 -10.89 -3.54 -11.35
C ASP A 152 -11.67 -2.27 -10.95
N PHE A 153 -11.09 -1.08 -11.18
CA PHE A 153 -11.70 0.21 -10.83
C PHE A 153 -11.77 1.17 -12.04
N PRO A 154 -12.43 0.77 -13.15
CA PRO A 154 -12.54 1.57 -14.36
C PRO A 154 -13.27 2.88 -14.07
N GLY A 155 -12.86 3.96 -14.73
CA GLY A 155 -13.42 5.30 -14.48
C GLY A 155 -12.91 6.01 -13.22
N LYS A 156 -12.30 5.29 -12.25
CA LYS A 156 -12.01 5.82 -10.90
C LYS A 156 -10.52 5.94 -10.55
N VAL A 157 -9.64 5.08 -11.07
CA VAL A 157 -8.23 4.99 -10.64
C VAL A 157 -7.24 5.45 -11.71
N LYS A 158 -6.16 6.11 -11.28
CA LYS A 158 -4.90 6.29 -12.04
C LYS A 158 -3.75 5.68 -11.23
N VAL A 159 -2.96 4.80 -11.84
CA VAL A 159 -1.76 4.23 -11.21
C VAL A 159 -0.51 4.80 -11.89
N TYR A 160 0.26 5.63 -11.19
CA TYR A 160 1.57 6.11 -11.63
C TYR A 160 2.65 5.08 -11.32
N PHE A 161 3.51 4.78 -12.29
CA PHE A 161 4.82 4.20 -12.05
C PHE A 161 5.83 5.34 -11.90
N ARG A 162 6.55 5.36 -10.78
CA ARG A 162 7.64 6.30 -10.49
C ARG A 162 8.94 5.49 -10.38
N ASN A 163 9.98 5.92 -11.07
CA ASN A 163 11.28 5.26 -11.02
C ASN A 163 12.01 5.69 -9.74
N ASN A 164 12.32 4.73 -8.87
CA ASN A 164 13.14 4.93 -7.68
C ASN A 164 14.40 4.06 -7.80
N ALA A 165 15.35 4.52 -8.61
CA ALA A 165 16.53 3.73 -8.96
C ALA A 165 17.52 3.65 -7.78
N LEU A 166 17.47 2.55 -7.03
CA LEU A 166 18.22 2.42 -5.78
C LEU A 166 19.73 2.28 -6.07
N ALA A 167 20.56 3.06 -5.38
CA ALA A 167 22.00 3.16 -5.66
C ALA A 167 22.77 1.82 -5.51
N MET A 168 22.25 0.87 -4.73
CA MET A 168 22.80 -0.50 -4.61
C MET A 168 22.51 -1.40 -5.83
N HIS A 169 21.65 -0.98 -6.75
CA HIS A 169 21.28 -1.71 -7.96
C HIS A 169 21.96 -1.09 -9.18
N GLY A 170 23.18 -1.55 -9.49
CA GLY A 170 24.04 -0.97 -10.55
C GLY A 170 23.45 -0.94 -11.97
N ARG A 171 22.36 -1.67 -12.26
CA ARG A 171 21.64 -1.64 -13.55
C ARG A 171 20.27 -0.96 -13.50
N SER A 172 19.84 -0.49 -12.33
CA SER A 172 18.54 0.17 -12.13
C SER A 172 18.43 1.53 -12.85
N LYS A 173 19.42 2.43 -12.70
CA LYS A 173 19.44 3.71 -13.43
C LYS A 173 19.48 3.52 -14.96
N PRO A 174 20.33 2.65 -15.54
CA PRO A 174 20.25 2.27 -16.96
C PRO A 174 18.87 1.75 -17.39
N ALA A 175 18.26 0.84 -16.62
CA ALA A 175 16.94 0.29 -16.93
C ALA A 175 15.83 1.36 -16.91
N ALA A 176 15.84 2.26 -15.93
CA ALA A 176 14.88 3.36 -15.84
C ALA A 176 15.01 4.37 -17.00
N LEU A 177 16.25 4.75 -17.36
CA LEU A 177 16.49 5.61 -18.54
C LEU A 177 16.01 4.94 -19.84
N ALA A 178 16.26 3.64 -19.99
CA ALA A 178 15.79 2.87 -21.14
C ALA A 178 14.25 2.75 -21.20
N ALA A 179 13.59 2.72 -20.05
CA ALA A 179 12.14 2.76 -19.95
C ALA A 179 11.57 4.15 -20.29
N PHE A 180 12.24 5.25 -19.91
CA PHE A 180 11.88 6.60 -20.39
C PHE A 180 12.06 6.73 -21.91
N ALA A 181 13.12 6.16 -22.50
CA ALA A 181 13.29 6.10 -23.94
C ALA A 181 12.16 5.33 -24.65
N ALA A 182 11.72 4.20 -24.08
CA ALA A 182 10.51 3.50 -24.57
C ALA A 182 9.22 4.32 -24.38
N LYS A 183 9.12 5.12 -23.31
CA LYS A 183 7.99 6.02 -23.03
C LYS A 183 7.86 7.15 -24.04
N ASN A 184 8.97 7.78 -24.43
CA ASN A 184 8.96 8.84 -25.45
C ASN A 184 8.45 8.34 -26.81
N GLN A 185 8.55 7.04 -27.06
CA GLN A 185 7.98 6.38 -28.25
C GLN A 185 6.57 5.79 -28.02
N GLY A 186 6.08 5.78 -26.78
CA GLY A 186 4.72 5.34 -26.40
C GLY A 186 4.59 3.87 -26.00
N LYS A 187 5.71 3.17 -25.73
CA LYS A 187 5.74 1.73 -25.38
C LYS A 187 6.27 1.44 -23.98
N PHE A 188 6.08 2.37 -23.02
CA PHE A 188 6.59 2.23 -21.65
C PHE A 188 6.15 0.91 -21.00
N TRP A 189 4.85 0.59 -21.01
CA TRP A 189 4.33 -0.56 -20.27
C TRP A 189 4.75 -1.90 -20.87
N GLN A 190 4.85 -1.97 -22.21
CA GLN A 190 5.38 -3.14 -22.90
C GLN A 190 6.88 -3.34 -22.58
N TYR A 191 7.65 -2.25 -22.49
CA TYR A 191 9.07 -2.29 -22.13
C TYR A 191 9.28 -2.62 -20.65
N HIS A 192 8.48 -2.04 -19.76
CA HIS A 192 8.39 -2.39 -18.34
C HIS A 192 8.14 -3.88 -18.12
N ASP A 193 7.11 -4.43 -18.78
CA ASP A 193 6.77 -5.84 -18.69
C ASP A 193 7.90 -6.73 -19.24
N LYS A 194 8.52 -6.33 -20.35
CA LYS A 194 9.68 -7.02 -20.94
C LYS A 194 10.88 -7.05 -19.99
N LEU A 195 11.24 -5.93 -19.36
CA LEU A 195 12.35 -5.85 -18.40
C LEU A 195 12.09 -6.71 -17.17
N PHE A 196 10.90 -6.61 -16.57
CA PHE A 196 10.57 -7.46 -15.43
C PHE A 196 10.45 -8.93 -15.82
N GLN A 197 10.03 -9.26 -17.04
CA GLN A 197 10.00 -10.63 -17.54
C GLN A 197 11.41 -11.22 -17.61
N THR A 198 12.34 -10.58 -18.32
CA THR A 198 13.72 -11.10 -18.52
C THR A 198 14.54 -11.08 -17.23
N GLY A 199 14.50 -9.98 -16.46
CA GLY A 199 15.39 -9.74 -15.32
C GLY A 199 16.88 -9.53 -15.71
N GLN A 200 17.23 -9.69 -17.00
CA GLN A 200 18.54 -9.37 -17.55
C GLN A 200 18.52 -7.90 -17.99
N LEU A 201 19.39 -7.09 -17.37
CA LEU A 201 19.36 -5.62 -17.47
C LEU A 201 20.70 -5.03 -17.95
N ASP A 202 21.60 -5.85 -18.49
CA ASP A 202 22.80 -5.40 -19.20
C ASP A 202 22.44 -4.60 -20.47
N ASP A 203 23.39 -3.85 -21.03
CA ASP A 203 23.12 -2.95 -22.15
C ASP A 203 22.64 -3.67 -23.42
N GLY A 204 23.08 -4.92 -23.63
CA GLY A 204 22.63 -5.76 -24.73
C GLY A 204 21.17 -6.20 -24.55
N SER A 205 20.80 -6.65 -23.35
CA SER A 205 19.43 -7.03 -23.01
C SER A 205 18.46 -5.83 -23.05
N LEU A 206 18.89 -4.64 -22.62
CA LEU A 206 18.09 -3.41 -22.76
C LEU A 206 17.88 -3.04 -24.24
N GLU A 207 18.95 -3.06 -25.05
CA GLU A 207 18.83 -2.76 -26.48
C GLU A 207 17.99 -3.81 -27.23
N GLN A 208 18.06 -5.09 -26.82
CA GLN A 208 17.24 -6.13 -27.41
C GLN A 208 15.76 -6.02 -27.00
N ALA A 209 15.45 -5.66 -25.75
CA ALA A 209 14.08 -5.36 -25.32
C ALA A 209 13.45 -4.21 -26.15
N ALA A 210 14.26 -3.22 -26.55
CA ALA A 210 13.82 -2.13 -27.42
C ALA A 210 13.58 -2.59 -28.87
N LYS A 211 14.46 -3.43 -29.42
CA LYS A 211 14.34 -4.03 -30.76
C LYS A 211 13.12 -4.94 -30.87
N ASP A 212 12.93 -5.85 -29.91
CA ASP A 212 11.81 -6.80 -29.86
C ASP A 212 10.44 -6.11 -29.87
N LEU A 213 10.36 -4.91 -29.27
CA LEU A 213 9.15 -4.10 -29.25
C LEU A 213 9.00 -3.19 -30.47
N GLY A 214 9.94 -3.20 -31.42
CA GLY A 214 9.93 -2.34 -32.59
C GLY A 214 10.00 -0.86 -32.23
N LEU A 215 10.99 -0.46 -31.43
CA LEU A 215 11.34 0.94 -31.21
C LEU A 215 12.23 1.47 -32.33
N ASN A 216 12.14 2.78 -32.61
CA ASN A 216 13.16 3.47 -33.39
C ASN A 216 14.44 3.53 -32.53
N MET A 217 15.48 2.83 -32.96
CA MET A 217 16.68 2.63 -32.16
C MET A 217 17.57 3.88 -32.07
N ASP A 218 17.58 4.73 -33.09
CA ASP A 218 18.36 5.98 -33.07
C ASP A 218 17.74 6.98 -32.08
N GLN A 219 16.41 7.10 -32.11
CA GLN A 219 15.66 7.89 -31.13
C GLN A 219 15.79 7.30 -29.72
N TRP A 220 15.77 5.97 -29.56
CA TRP A 220 15.95 5.33 -28.24
C TRP A 220 17.37 5.56 -27.67
N LYS A 221 18.42 5.49 -28.50
CA LYS A 221 19.80 5.81 -28.11
C LYS A 221 19.99 7.30 -27.81
N LYS A 222 19.29 8.18 -28.52
CA LYS A 222 19.23 9.62 -28.20
C LYS A 222 18.52 9.87 -26.87
N ASP A 223 17.34 9.28 -26.64
CA ASP A 223 16.58 9.41 -25.40
C ASP A 223 17.36 8.89 -24.18
N LEU A 224 18.12 7.79 -24.33
CA LEU A 224 19.00 7.27 -23.29
C LEU A 224 20.06 8.28 -22.82
N ALA A 225 20.54 9.12 -23.73
CA ALA A 225 21.56 10.14 -23.48
C ALA A 225 20.98 11.52 -23.13
N ASP A 226 19.64 11.68 -23.12
CA ASP A 226 18.99 12.96 -22.88
C ASP A 226 19.10 13.38 -21.39
N PRO A 227 19.74 14.53 -21.08
CA PRO A 227 19.83 15.05 -19.71
C PRO A 227 18.46 15.26 -19.05
N ALA A 228 17.40 15.51 -19.83
CA ALA A 228 16.03 15.65 -19.30
C ALA A 228 15.52 14.33 -18.72
N ASN A 229 15.87 13.17 -19.30
CA ASN A 229 15.48 11.87 -18.78
C ASN A 229 16.24 11.51 -17.49
N SER A 230 17.51 11.91 -17.34
CA SER A 230 18.19 11.82 -16.03
C SER A 230 17.55 12.76 -15.02
N ALA A 231 17.32 14.04 -15.37
CA ALA A 231 16.70 14.99 -14.47
C ALA A 231 15.31 14.53 -13.99
N ARG A 232 14.52 13.87 -14.87
CA ARG A 232 13.24 13.26 -14.49
C ARG A 232 13.41 12.07 -13.55
N LEU A 233 14.39 11.18 -13.82
CA LEU A 233 14.71 10.05 -12.93
C LEU A 233 15.14 10.53 -11.54
N ASP A 234 16.05 11.49 -11.50
CA ASP A 234 16.62 12.03 -10.27
C ASP A 234 15.55 12.82 -9.47
N GLN A 235 14.57 13.41 -10.15
CA GLN A 235 13.38 14.02 -9.53
C GLN A 235 12.36 12.99 -9.02
N GLU A 236 12.13 11.88 -9.72
CA GLU A 236 11.25 10.80 -9.25
C GLU A 236 11.85 10.07 -8.03
N ALA A 237 13.16 9.85 -8.00
CA ALA A 237 13.88 9.34 -6.84
C ALA A 237 13.83 10.31 -5.65
N LYS A 238 13.99 11.62 -5.89
CA LYS A 238 13.83 12.65 -4.84
C LYS A 238 12.42 12.68 -4.26
N TRP A 239 11.37 12.51 -5.07
CA TRP A 239 10.02 12.36 -4.56
C TRP A 239 9.86 11.09 -3.72
N ALA A 240 10.54 9.99 -4.06
CA ALA A 240 10.55 8.79 -3.23
C ALA A 240 11.15 9.08 -1.84
N GLU A 241 12.31 9.74 -1.79
CA GLU A 241 12.99 10.14 -0.55
C GLU A 241 12.12 11.06 0.32
N GLU A 242 11.61 12.17 -0.26
CA GLU A 242 10.78 13.15 0.47
C GLU A 242 9.51 12.52 1.08
N MET A 243 8.98 11.46 0.47
CA MET A 243 7.77 10.76 0.88
C MET A 243 8.04 9.54 1.79
N GLY A 244 9.30 9.27 2.14
CA GLY A 244 9.74 8.14 2.97
C GLY A 244 9.73 6.77 2.27
N ALA A 245 9.72 6.74 0.93
CA ALA A 245 9.89 5.51 0.14
C ALA A 245 11.38 5.23 -0.10
N THR A 246 12.12 5.01 0.98
CA THR A 246 13.57 4.71 0.99
C THR A 246 13.94 3.33 0.46
N GLY A 247 12.95 2.52 0.09
CA GLY A 247 13.10 1.23 -0.58
C GLY A 247 11.91 0.94 -1.50
N THR A 248 12.00 -0.15 -2.28
CA THR A 248 11.03 -0.47 -3.33
C THR A 248 10.47 -1.91 -3.21
N PRO A 249 9.21 -2.15 -3.60
CA PRO A 249 8.24 -1.17 -4.06
C PRO A 249 7.66 -0.34 -2.90
N GLY A 250 7.32 0.92 -3.16
CA GLY A 250 6.64 1.81 -2.22
C GLY A 250 5.33 2.35 -2.82
N PHE A 251 4.22 2.14 -2.11
CA PHE A 251 2.87 2.49 -2.60
C PHE A 251 2.27 3.66 -1.84
N PHE A 252 1.58 4.54 -2.56
CA PHE A 252 0.81 5.64 -1.98
C PHE A 252 -0.57 5.73 -2.63
N VAL A 253 -1.61 5.35 -1.90
CA VAL A 253 -3.01 5.40 -2.33
C VAL A 253 -3.66 6.66 -1.75
N ASN A 254 -3.88 7.70 -2.55
CA ASN A 254 -4.38 9.00 -2.08
C ASN A 254 -3.68 9.48 -0.78
N GLY A 255 -2.35 9.40 -0.74
CA GLY A 255 -1.54 9.81 0.41
C GLY A 255 -1.46 8.82 1.58
N LEU A 256 -2.14 7.67 1.52
CA LEU A 256 -1.93 6.55 2.45
C LEU A 256 -0.76 5.68 1.96
N ARG A 257 0.29 5.57 2.77
CA ARG A 257 1.54 4.86 2.47
C ARG A 257 1.47 3.38 2.86
N GLN A 258 1.80 2.50 1.92
CA GLN A 258 2.16 1.10 2.17
C GLN A 258 3.61 0.88 1.69
N VAL A 259 4.51 0.59 2.62
CA VAL A 259 5.92 0.29 2.30
C VAL A 259 6.07 -1.20 2.02
N GLY A 260 6.74 -1.56 0.92
CA GLY A 260 6.91 -2.95 0.49
C GLY A 260 5.67 -3.54 -0.20
N TRP A 261 5.81 -4.80 -0.61
CA TRP A 261 4.70 -5.60 -1.13
C TRP A 261 4.06 -6.40 0.01
N GLY A 262 2.81 -6.08 0.33
CA GLY A 262 1.92 -6.94 1.11
C GLY A 262 1.30 -7.98 0.18
N SER A 263 0.14 -7.63 -0.40
CA SER A 263 -0.56 -8.42 -1.40
C SER A 263 -1.40 -7.54 -2.33
N TYR A 264 -1.89 -8.13 -3.43
CA TYR A 264 -2.88 -7.47 -4.28
C TYR A 264 -4.18 -7.13 -3.52
N MET A 265 -4.69 -8.04 -2.67
CA MET A 265 -5.92 -7.81 -1.91
C MET A 265 -5.80 -6.65 -0.91
N ALA A 266 -4.65 -6.49 -0.25
CA ALA A 266 -4.42 -5.35 0.65
C ALA A 266 -4.46 -4.01 -0.11
N LEU A 267 -3.76 -3.92 -1.24
CA LEU A 267 -3.72 -2.71 -2.07
C LEU A 267 -5.09 -2.38 -2.69
N LYS A 268 -5.82 -3.41 -3.15
CA LYS A 268 -7.20 -3.29 -3.67
C LYS A 268 -8.16 -2.77 -2.59
N SER A 269 -8.03 -3.25 -1.35
CA SER A 269 -8.83 -2.78 -0.20
C SER A 269 -8.56 -1.31 0.14
N MET A 270 -7.28 -0.90 0.18
CA MET A 270 -6.91 0.52 0.37
C MET A 270 -7.52 1.43 -0.70
N VAL A 271 -7.47 1.00 -1.97
CA VAL A 271 -8.08 1.75 -3.09
C VAL A 271 -9.60 1.83 -2.96
N ALA A 272 -10.29 0.73 -2.66
CA ALA A 272 -11.74 0.74 -2.45
C ALA A 272 -12.16 1.70 -1.31
N GLY A 273 -11.42 1.69 -0.19
CA GLY A 273 -11.67 2.60 0.94
C GLY A 273 -11.44 4.07 0.61
N GLU A 274 -10.44 4.41 -0.22
CA GLU A 274 -10.22 5.78 -0.68
C GLU A 274 -11.16 6.20 -1.83
N ILE A 275 -11.69 5.26 -2.63
CA ILE A 275 -12.79 5.53 -3.57
C ILE A 275 -14.03 5.99 -2.79
N ALA A 276 -14.45 5.25 -1.76
CA ALA A 276 -15.65 5.60 -0.98
C ALA A 276 -15.55 7.00 -0.36
N LYS A 277 -14.40 7.33 0.26
CA LYS A 277 -14.13 8.66 0.82
C LYS A 277 -14.03 9.76 -0.24
N ALA A 278 -13.53 9.43 -1.44
CA ALA A 278 -13.49 10.37 -2.57
C ALA A 278 -14.89 10.66 -3.12
N GLU A 279 -15.77 9.67 -3.15
CA GLU A 279 -17.16 9.79 -3.56
C GLU A 279 -18.00 10.55 -2.52
N GLU A 280 -17.72 10.38 -1.22
CA GLU A 280 -18.31 11.18 -0.14
C GLU A 280 -17.96 12.68 -0.29
N VAL A 281 -16.67 13.01 -0.48
CA VAL A 281 -16.21 14.40 -0.67
C VAL A 281 -16.76 15.01 -1.97
N LEU A 282 -16.99 14.20 -3.01
CA LEU A 282 -17.66 14.62 -4.23
C LEU A 282 -19.17 14.89 -4.01
N ALA A 283 -19.86 14.04 -3.24
CA ALA A 283 -21.26 14.24 -2.86
C ALA A 283 -21.46 15.47 -1.95
N GLN A 284 -20.45 15.84 -1.17
CA GLN A 284 -20.38 17.11 -0.42
C GLN A 284 -20.14 18.35 -1.32
N GLY A 285 -20.11 18.19 -2.65
CA GLY A 285 -20.03 19.28 -3.62
C GLY A 285 -18.62 19.78 -3.95
N ALA A 286 -17.57 19.05 -3.57
CA ALA A 286 -16.20 19.42 -3.93
C ALA A 286 -15.94 19.24 -5.45
N PRO A 287 -15.22 20.15 -6.13
CA PRO A 287 -14.90 20.01 -7.55
C PRO A 287 -14.10 18.72 -7.82
N LYS A 288 -14.47 17.95 -8.85
CA LYS A 288 -13.84 16.65 -9.16
C LYS A 288 -12.30 16.74 -9.26
N GLY A 289 -11.77 17.81 -9.86
CA GLY A 289 -10.33 18.03 -10.00
C GLY A 289 -9.57 18.25 -8.67
N GLU A 290 -10.27 18.61 -7.59
CA GLU A 290 -9.67 18.78 -6.26
C GLU A 290 -9.72 17.52 -5.40
N ILE A 291 -10.57 16.53 -5.73
CA ILE A 291 -10.83 15.35 -4.89
C ILE A 291 -9.54 14.65 -4.51
N VAL A 292 -8.68 14.36 -5.49
CA VAL A 292 -7.37 13.73 -5.27
C VAL A 292 -6.49 14.58 -4.34
N LYS A 293 -6.41 15.91 -4.55
CA LYS A 293 -5.61 16.80 -3.69
C LYS A 293 -6.11 16.74 -2.24
N ARG A 294 -7.43 16.91 -2.05
CA ARG A 294 -8.09 16.87 -0.73
C ARG A 294 -7.87 15.53 -0.03
N ARG A 295 -8.01 14.41 -0.75
CA ARG A 295 -7.77 13.06 -0.22
C ARG A 295 -6.30 12.83 0.14
N VAL A 296 -5.34 13.22 -0.73
CA VAL A 296 -3.89 13.13 -0.43
C VAL A 296 -3.51 13.93 0.82
N MET A 297 -4.00 15.16 0.96
CA MET A 297 -3.75 15.98 2.15
C MET A 297 -4.32 15.36 3.43
N ALA A 298 -5.49 14.70 3.34
CA ALA A 298 -6.10 13.98 4.46
C ALA A 298 -5.42 12.64 4.77
N GLY A 299 -4.86 11.94 3.77
CA GLY A 299 -4.10 10.70 3.95
C GLY A 299 -2.71 10.94 4.56
N ALA A 300 -2.05 12.04 4.16
CA ALA A 300 -0.70 12.42 4.59
C ALA A 300 -0.48 12.36 6.12
N SER A 301 -1.46 12.81 6.90
CA SER A 301 -1.41 12.87 8.36
C SER A 301 -1.67 11.53 9.07
N GLN A 302 -2.16 10.51 8.36
CA GLN A 302 -2.51 9.20 8.92
C GLN A 302 -1.34 8.21 8.89
N ASN A 303 -0.24 8.55 8.21
CA ASN A 303 0.89 7.64 8.03
C ASN A 303 1.73 7.51 9.31
N PRO A 304 2.08 6.28 9.74
CA PRO A 304 3.04 6.09 10.82
C PRO A 304 4.41 6.64 10.39
N LYS A 305 5.00 7.49 11.23
CA LYS A 305 6.33 8.06 11.02
C LYS A 305 7.40 7.07 11.48
N GLY A 306 8.40 6.83 10.65
CA GLY A 306 9.61 6.12 11.04
C GLY A 306 10.45 6.91 12.04
N GLU A 307 11.32 6.22 12.77
CA GLU A 307 12.31 6.88 13.62
C GLU A 307 13.26 7.75 12.76
N GLY A 308 13.44 9.00 13.14
CA GLY A 308 14.18 9.99 12.36
C GLY A 308 13.46 10.55 11.12
N GLU A 309 12.24 10.10 10.80
CA GLU A 309 11.50 10.60 9.63
C GLU A 309 11.05 12.05 9.82
N LYS A 310 11.46 12.93 8.89
CA LYS A 310 11.09 14.35 8.91
C LYS A 310 9.62 14.52 8.54
N ALA A 311 8.88 15.30 9.35
CA ALA A 311 7.51 15.67 9.02
C ALA A 311 7.48 16.65 7.84
N ILE A 312 7.02 16.19 6.67
CA ILE A 312 6.72 17.04 5.51
C ILE A 312 5.24 17.48 5.49
N ALA A 313 4.98 18.68 4.95
CA ALA A 313 3.65 19.29 4.94
C ALA A 313 2.67 18.60 3.99
N ALA A 314 1.37 18.66 4.28
CA ALA A 314 0.32 18.03 3.47
C ALA A 314 0.27 18.53 2.01
N ASP A 315 0.60 19.80 1.76
CA ASP A 315 0.75 20.32 0.39
C ASP A 315 1.98 19.76 -0.34
N THR A 316 3.04 19.35 0.37
CA THR A 316 4.18 18.63 -0.23
C THR A 316 3.77 17.20 -0.64
N TRP A 317 3.03 16.49 0.23
CA TRP A 317 2.41 15.20 -0.13
C TRP A 317 1.54 15.34 -1.37
N ALA A 318 0.66 16.35 -1.39
CA ALA A 318 -0.22 16.63 -2.52
C ALA A 318 0.57 16.91 -3.80
N LYS A 319 1.51 17.84 -3.76
CA LYS A 319 2.38 18.20 -4.90
C LYS A 319 3.08 16.98 -5.48
N ASN A 320 3.78 16.21 -4.64
CA ASN A 320 4.65 15.12 -5.12
C ASN A 320 3.83 13.91 -5.62
N LEU A 321 2.70 13.59 -4.98
CA LEU A 321 1.86 12.45 -5.38
C LEU A 321 0.87 12.75 -6.52
N THR A 322 0.67 14.02 -6.90
CA THR A 322 -0.19 14.41 -8.05
C THR A 322 0.54 15.08 -9.20
N ALA A 323 1.85 15.34 -9.09
CA ALA A 323 2.65 15.84 -10.21
C ALA A 323 2.61 14.85 -11.39
N ASP A 324 2.25 15.31 -12.58
CA ASP A 324 2.42 14.56 -13.82
C ASP A 324 3.91 14.51 -14.22
#